data_AF-A0A645EW57-F1
#
_entry.id   AF-A0A645EW57-F1
#
_cell.length_a   1.000
_cell.length_b   1.000
_cell.length_c   1.000
_cell.angle_alpha   90.00
_cell.angle_beta   90.00
_cell.angle_gamma   90.00
#
_symmetry.space_group_name_H-M   'P 1'
#
loop_
_entity.id
_entity.type
_entity.pdbx_description
1 polymer ?
#
loop_
_entity_poly.entity_id
_entity_poly.type
_entity_poly.pdbx_seq_one_letter_code
_entity_poly.pdbx_strand_id
1 'polypeptide(L)'
;MVTGVDHVEGVRIAGKRIVHTHAKDGKNLIPVNAEQFYHGFAEGGLEWMQSQGVLIETPLGEGDVRWPEYLRALRDVGYDGYLTIEREVKNGAEDIRTAVRFLSEQIAKL
;
A
#
# COMPACT_ATOMS: atom_id res chain seq x y z
N MET A 1 4.17 -1.27 -4.53
CA MET A 1 4.37 -0.23 -5.57
C MET A 1 5.85 -0.08 -5.93
N VAL A 2 6.68 0.59 -5.12
CA VAL A 2 8.08 0.94 -5.49
C VAL A 2 8.97 -0.28 -5.79
N THR A 3 9.06 -1.23 -4.86
CA THR A 3 9.97 -2.38 -4.97
C THR A 3 9.48 -3.49 -5.90
N GLY A 4 8.22 -3.42 -6.37
CA GLY A 4 7.61 -4.45 -7.22
C GLY A 4 7.47 -5.85 -6.57
N VAL A 5 7.71 -5.97 -5.26
CA VAL A 5 7.66 -7.27 -4.57
C VAL A 5 6.24 -7.79 -4.37
N ASP A 6 6.12 -9.10 -4.21
CA ASP A 6 4.87 -9.75 -3.81
C ASP A 6 4.52 -9.38 -2.36
N HIS A 7 3.50 -8.55 -2.19
CA HIS A 7 3.02 -8.09 -0.89
C HIS A 7 2.32 -9.19 -0.06
N VAL A 8 1.76 -10.23 -0.69
CA VAL A 8 1.15 -11.36 0.01
C VAL A 8 2.25 -12.26 0.57
N GLU A 9 3.28 -12.53 -0.23
CA GLU A 9 4.43 -13.31 0.23
C GLU A 9 5.24 -12.56 1.28
N GLY A 10 5.37 -11.23 1.14
CA GLY A 10 5.96 -10.38 2.17
C GLY A 10 5.29 -10.54 3.54
N VAL A 11 3.94 -10.63 3.58
CA VAL A 11 3.20 -10.90 4.82
C VAL A 11 3.55 -12.29 5.39
N ARG A 12 3.58 -13.33 4.55
CA ARG A 12 3.91 -14.69 5.01
C ARG A 12 5.32 -14.79 5.58
N ILE A 13 6.29 -14.17 4.92
CA ILE A 13 7.69 -14.13 5.35
C ILE A 13 7.83 -13.40 6.69
N ALA A 14 7.21 -12.23 6.83
CA ALA A 14 7.26 -11.46 8.07
C ALA A 14 6.54 -12.20 9.21
N GLY A 15 5.38 -12.79 8.91
CA GLY A 15 4.59 -13.61 9.82
C GLY A 15 4.17 -12.83 11.07
N LYS A 16 4.31 -13.47 12.24
CA LYS A 16 3.98 -12.91 13.55
C LYS A 16 4.81 -11.68 13.97
N ARG A 17 5.80 -11.27 13.17
CA ARG A 17 6.61 -10.08 13.44
C ARG A 17 5.90 -8.79 13.00
N ILE A 18 4.80 -8.91 12.26
CA ILE A 18 3.97 -7.76 11.87
C ILE A 18 3.23 -7.26 13.12
N VAL A 19 3.59 -6.07 13.59
CA VAL A 19 2.91 -5.38 14.70
C VAL A 19 2.07 -4.20 14.23
N HIS A 20 2.30 -3.75 13.00
CA HIS A 20 1.60 -2.62 12.38
C HIS A 20 1.65 -2.75 10.85
N THR A 21 0.67 -2.20 10.16
CA THR A 21 0.68 -2.09 8.70
C THR A 21 0.03 -0.80 8.24
N HIS A 22 0.52 -0.27 7.12
CA HIS A 22 -0.15 0.78 6.37
C HIS A 22 -0.97 0.16 5.24
N ALA A 23 -2.21 0.58 5.11
CA ALA A 23 -3.08 0.27 3.99
C ALA A 23 -2.93 1.39 2.96
N LYS A 24 -2.13 1.11 1.93
CA LYS A 24 -1.81 2.01 0.81
C LYS A 24 -1.97 1.23 -0.49
N ASP A 25 -2.35 1.92 -1.57
CA ASP A 25 -2.53 1.30 -2.88
C ASP A 25 -1.95 2.16 -4.01
N GLY A 26 -1.73 1.52 -5.14
CA GLY A 26 -1.31 2.15 -6.38
C GLY A 26 -0.53 1.22 -7.27
N LYS A 27 0.04 1.78 -8.34
CA LYS A 27 0.55 1.02 -9.48
C LYS A 27 2.03 1.27 -9.72
N ASN A 28 2.74 0.20 -10.06
CA ASN A 28 4.08 0.28 -10.61
C ASN A 28 3.97 0.31 -12.14
N LEU A 29 4.12 1.50 -12.73
CA LEU A 29 3.96 1.69 -14.16
C LEU A 29 5.24 1.25 -14.90
N ILE A 30 6.39 1.53 -14.30
CA ILE A 30 7.71 1.20 -14.84
C ILE A 30 8.59 0.72 -13.68
N PRO A 31 9.23 -0.46 -13.79
CA PRO A 31 10.16 -0.94 -12.77
C PRO A 31 11.29 0.07 -12.51
N VAL A 32 11.56 0.33 -11.25
CA VAL A 32 12.61 1.27 -10.81
C VAL A 32 13.62 0.57 -9.90
N ASN A 33 14.84 1.08 -9.88
CA ASN A 33 15.77 0.76 -8.80
C ASN A 33 15.27 1.45 -7.51
N ALA A 34 14.88 0.65 -6.51
CA ALA A 34 14.26 1.17 -5.30
C ALA A 34 15.19 2.07 -4.48
N GLU A 35 16.49 1.75 -4.40
CA GLU A 35 17.47 2.55 -3.65
C GLU A 35 17.62 3.94 -4.25
N GLN A 36 17.82 4.03 -5.57
CA GLN A 36 17.90 5.31 -6.27
C GLN A 36 16.60 6.10 -6.17
N PHE A 37 15.46 5.41 -6.28
CA PHE A 37 14.15 6.04 -6.17
C PHE A 37 13.94 6.66 -4.78
N TYR A 38 14.24 5.91 -3.71
CA TYR A 38 14.11 6.40 -2.34
C TYR A 38 15.11 7.52 -2.01
N HIS A 39 16.32 7.47 -2.57
CA HIS A 39 17.27 8.57 -2.44
C HIS A 39 16.73 9.86 -3.07
N GLY A 40 16.26 9.80 -4.32
CA GLY A 40 15.65 10.97 -4.97
C GLY A 40 14.39 11.48 -4.25
N PHE A 41 13.57 10.57 -3.71
CA PHE A 41 12.43 10.94 -2.88
C PHE A 41 12.85 11.64 -1.58
N ALA A 42 13.93 11.21 -0.93
CA ALA A 42 14.42 11.83 0.29
C ALA A 42 14.93 13.27 0.05
N GLU A 43 15.48 13.57 -1.13
CA GLU A 43 15.95 14.91 -1.49
C GLU A 43 14.84 15.81 -2.03
N GLY A 44 13.96 15.26 -2.88
CA GLY A 44 12.97 16.04 -3.64
C GLY A 44 11.52 15.92 -3.15
N GLY A 45 11.24 15.04 -2.19
CA GLY A 45 9.92 14.83 -1.59
C GLY A 45 8.84 14.34 -2.57
N LEU A 46 7.58 14.57 -2.20
CA LEU A 46 6.41 14.11 -2.96
C LEU A 46 6.32 14.74 -4.36
N GLU A 47 6.75 15.98 -4.54
CA GLU A 47 6.72 16.64 -5.85
C GLU A 47 7.70 15.97 -6.82
N TRP A 48 8.91 15.66 -6.35
CA TRP A 48 9.86 14.88 -7.14
C TRP A 48 9.31 13.50 -7.46
N MET A 49 8.74 12.80 -6.47
CA MET A 49 8.14 11.47 -6.67
C MET A 49 7.10 11.46 -7.79
N GLN A 50 6.18 12.43 -7.76
CA GLN A 50 5.10 12.56 -8.74
C GLN A 50 5.63 12.90 -10.14
N SER A 51 6.69 13.71 -10.23
CA SER A 51 7.30 14.09 -11.52
C SER A 51 8.01 12.94 -12.24
N GLN A 52 8.34 11.83 -11.55
CA GLN A 52 9.03 10.71 -12.18
C GLN A 52 8.15 9.94 -13.18
N GLY A 53 6.82 9.94 -13.00
CA GLY A 53 5.90 9.26 -13.91
C GLY A 53 6.03 7.72 -13.97
N VAL A 54 6.76 7.11 -13.04
CA VAL A 54 7.04 5.66 -12.97
C VAL A 54 6.11 4.91 -12.03
N LEU A 55 5.45 5.62 -11.12
CA LEU A 55 4.58 5.10 -10.07
C LEU A 55 3.39 6.03 -9.92
N ILE A 56 2.24 5.49 -9.51
CA ILE A 56 1.06 6.28 -9.17
C ILE A 56 0.37 5.72 -7.93
N GLU A 57 0.15 6.56 -6.93
CA GLU A 57 -0.67 6.22 -5.78
C GLU A 57 -2.15 6.44 -6.10
N THR A 58 -2.99 5.48 -5.72
CA THR A 58 -4.43 5.48 -6.01
C THR A 58 -5.25 5.31 -4.72
N PRO A 59 -6.56 5.60 -4.75
CA PRO A 59 -7.47 5.10 -3.73
C PRO A 59 -7.35 3.57 -3.58
N LEU A 60 -7.67 3.06 -2.39
CA LEU A 60 -7.60 1.63 -2.11
C LEU A 60 -8.62 0.87 -2.99
N GLY A 61 -8.15 -0.22 -3.62
CA GLY A 61 -8.94 -1.04 -4.53
C GLY A 61 -8.84 -0.64 -6.00
N GLU A 62 -8.19 0.49 -6.31
CA GLU A 62 -7.98 0.96 -7.69
C GLU A 62 -6.56 0.70 -8.21
N GLY A 63 -5.66 0.27 -7.33
CA GLY A 63 -4.27 -0.04 -7.65
C GLY A 63 -4.03 -1.53 -7.86
N ASP A 64 -2.78 -1.94 -7.68
CA ASP A 64 -2.33 -3.32 -7.96
C ASP A 64 -2.24 -4.19 -6.69
N VAL A 65 -2.64 -3.68 -5.52
CA VAL A 65 -2.67 -4.50 -4.29
C VAL A 65 -3.79 -5.53 -4.39
N ARG A 66 -3.44 -6.81 -4.19
CA ARG A 66 -4.36 -7.95 -4.14
C ARG A 66 -5.01 -8.02 -2.76
N TRP A 67 -5.95 -7.12 -2.51
CA TRP A 67 -6.55 -6.92 -1.19
C TRP A 67 -7.14 -8.18 -0.54
N PRO A 68 -7.97 -9.01 -1.23
CA PRO A 68 -8.50 -10.22 -0.62
C PRO A 68 -7.41 -11.16 -0.11
N GLU A 69 -6.35 -11.36 -0.89
CA GLU A 69 -5.23 -12.24 -0.58
C GLU A 69 -4.32 -11.64 0.50
N TYR A 70 -4.06 -10.34 0.44
CA TYR A 70 -3.27 -9.60 1.42
C TYR A 70 -3.92 -9.68 2.81
N LEU A 71 -5.21 -9.38 2.89
CA LEU A 71 -5.95 -9.41 4.15
C LEU A 71 -6.10 -10.83 4.70
N ARG A 72 -6.30 -11.84 3.83
CA ARG A 72 -6.29 -13.25 4.24
C ARG A 72 -4.92 -13.65 4.79
N ALA A 73 -3.83 -13.27 4.13
CA ALA A 73 -2.48 -13.55 4.62
C ALA A 73 -2.21 -12.90 5.98
N LEU A 74 -2.66 -11.65 6.21
CA LEU A 74 -2.55 -11.00 7.52
C LEU A 74 -3.29 -11.80 8.59
N ARG A 75 -4.53 -12.24 8.32
CA ARG A 75 -5.30 -13.08 9.23
C ARG A 75 -4.63 -14.42 9.50
N ASP A 76 -4.11 -15.08 8.47
CA ASP A 76 -3.46 -16.39 8.56
C ASP A 76 -2.18 -16.35 9.43
N VAL A 77 -1.44 -15.24 9.39
CA VAL A 77 -0.25 -15.06 10.25
C VAL A 77 -0.62 -14.59 11.68
N GLY A 78 -1.91 -14.39 11.96
CA GLY A 78 -2.43 -14.02 13.27
C GLY A 78 -2.39 -12.52 13.57
N TYR A 79 -2.35 -11.66 12.55
CA TYR A 79 -2.44 -10.21 12.74
C TYR A 79 -3.88 -9.80 13.05
N ASP A 80 -4.08 -9.09 14.17
CA ASP A 80 -5.37 -8.61 14.68
C ASP A 80 -5.38 -7.08 14.94
N GLY A 81 -4.35 -6.37 14.45
CA GLY A 81 -4.18 -4.93 14.64
C GLY A 81 -4.90 -4.06 13.59
N TYR A 82 -4.62 -2.75 13.65
CA TYR A 82 -5.22 -1.76 12.76
C TYR A 82 -4.66 -1.80 11.33
N LEU A 83 -5.56 -1.67 10.35
CA LEU A 83 -5.20 -1.29 8.98
C LEU A 83 -5.15 0.25 8.89
N THR A 84 -3.97 0.84 9.06
CA THR A 84 -3.81 2.30 9.04
C THR A 84 -3.81 2.81 7.61
N ILE A 85 -4.86 3.52 7.20
CA ILE A 85 -4.94 4.09 5.85
C ILE A 85 -3.87 5.18 5.68
N GLU A 86 -2.98 5.01 4.70
CA GLU A 86 -1.96 5.97 4.33
C GLU A 86 -2.27 6.50 2.93
N ARG A 87 -2.59 7.79 2.85
CA ARG A 87 -2.96 8.47 1.61
C ARG A 87 -2.21 9.79 1.48
N GLU A 88 -1.22 9.86 0.60
CA GLU A 88 -0.24 10.97 0.53
C GLU A 88 -0.58 11.97 -0.59
N VAL A 89 -1.71 12.68 -0.45
CA VAL A 89 -2.14 13.73 -1.40
C VAL A 89 -2.63 14.98 -0.68
N LYS A 90 -2.66 16.11 -1.40
CA LYS A 90 -3.10 17.41 -0.87
C LYS A 90 -4.57 17.40 -0.41
N ASN A 91 -5.46 16.67 -1.10
CA ASN A 91 -6.91 16.64 -0.82
C ASN A 91 -7.44 15.20 -0.70
N GLY A 92 -7.02 14.47 0.33
CA GLY A 92 -7.30 13.02 0.46
C GLY A 92 -8.57 12.64 1.23
N ALA A 93 -9.40 13.60 1.67
CA ALA A 93 -10.49 13.31 2.60
C ALA A 93 -11.51 12.29 2.05
N GLU A 94 -11.91 12.39 0.78
CA GLU A 94 -12.85 11.44 0.21
C GLU A 94 -12.22 10.10 -0.14
N ASP A 95 -10.96 10.09 -0.58
CA ASP A 95 -10.19 8.85 -0.76
C ASP A 95 -10.13 8.07 0.56
N ILE A 96 -9.91 8.75 1.69
CA ILE A 96 -9.89 8.12 3.02
C ILE A 96 -11.28 7.56 3.40
N ARG A 97 -12.37 8.30 3.18
CA ARG A 97 -13.73 7.78 3.44
C ARG A 97 -14.04 6.56 2.59
N THR A 98 -13.63 6.59 1.32
CA THR A 98 -13.80 5.46 0.39
C THR A 98 -12.95 4.28 0.82
N ALA A 99 -11.71 4.50 1.23
CA ALA A 99 -10.82 3.47 1.75
C ALA A 99 -11.39 2.77 3.00
N VAL A 100 -12.01 3.51 3.93
CA VAL A 100 -12.69 2.92 5.10
C VAL A 100 -13.83 2.00 4.66
N ARG A 101 -14.69 2.44 3.73
CA ARG A 101 -15.79 1.61 3.19
C ARG A 101 -15.24 0.36 2.52
N PHE A 102 -14.28 0.53 1.63
CA PHE A 102 -13.63 -0.55 0.90
C PHE A 102 -13.04 -1.61 1.83
N LEU A 103 -12.21 -1.21 2.80
CA LEU A 103 -11.61 -2.15 3.75
C LEU A 103 -12.66 -2.87 4.60
N SER A 104 -13.69 -2.15 5.05
CA SER A 104 -14.79 -2.74 5.83
C SER A 104 -15.53 -3.83 5.03
N GLU A 105 -15.81 -3.58 3.75
CA GLU A 105 -16.44 -4.54 2.85
C GLU A 105 -15.53 -5.75 2.55
N GLN A 106 -14.23 -5.53 2.38
CA GLN A 106 -13.28 -6.63 2.17
C GLN A 106 -13.17 -7.50 3.41
N ILE A 107 -13.05 -6.90 4.60
CA ILE A 107 -12.97 -7.62 5.88
C ILE A 107 -14.25 -8.44 6.11
N ALA A 108 -15.42 -7.90 5.80
CA ALA A 108 -16.69 -8.63 5.94
C ALA A 108 -16.78 -9.88 5.04
N LYS A 109 -15.95 -9.99 4.00
CA LYS A 109 -15.90 -11.12 3.05
C LYS A 109 -14.82 -12.16 3.40
N LEU A 110 -13.98 -11.94 4.43
CA LEU A 110 -12.84 -12.79 4.78
C LEU A 110 -13.21 -14.11 5.46
#